data_AF-N8VBH8-F1
#
_entry.id   AF-N8VBH8-F1
#
_cell.length_a   1.000
_cell.length_b   1.000
_cell.length_c   1.000
_cell.angle_alpha   90.00
_cell.angle_beta   90.00
_cell.angle_gamma   90.00
#
_symmetry.space_group_name_H-M   'P 1'
#
loop_
_entity.id
_entity.type
_entity.pdbx_description
1 polymer ?
#
loop_
_entity_poly.entity_id
_entity_poly.type
_entity_poly.pdbx_seq_one_letter_code
_entity_poly.pdbx_strand_id
1 'polypeptide(L)'
;MEKLLRYLNPKTVNFDAMPSSGVPSLTAADVCIMMSYAQLSPLQDNLIRLKCFGANSTENIEKFASVLLIKYQDQFNQKDLSSIYHLAVVRVALIEFCKVPANYKPTERSREVLSGFSDSTVRKYLKKHIDAVLDDFKHEYELGEEKIFNQLYKSK
;
A
#
# COMPACT_ATOMS: atom_id res chain seq x y z
N MET A 1 -10.51 12.48 21.61
CA MET A 1 -10.90 13.03 20.29
C MET A 1 -11.78 14.28 20.33
N GLU A 2 -12.54 14.61 21.39
CA GLU A 2 -13.22 15.93 21.47
C GLU A 2 -12.27 17.13 21.34
N LYS A 3 -11.03 16.91 21.78
CA LYS A 3 -9.89 17.81 21.65
C LYS A 3 -9.31 17.94 20.23
N LEU A 4 -9.76 17.23 19.20
CA LEU A 4 -9.09 17.29 17.89
C LEU A 4 -9.87 18.06 16.82
N LEU A 5 -11.19 18.14 16.92
CA LEU A 5 -12.02 18.93 15.99
C LEU A 5 -12.38 20.35 16.47
N ARG A 6 -12.14 20.71 17.73
CA ARG A 6 -12.28 22.10 18.22
C ARG A 6 -11.20 23.06 17.72
N TYR A 7 -10.13 22.54 17.11
CA TYR A 7 -8.91 23.29 16.74
C TYR A 7 -8.80 23.61 15.25
N LEU A 8 -9.77 23.19 14.44
CA LEU A 8 -9.79 23.45 13.00
C LEU A 8 -10.68 24.63 12.58
N ASN A 9 -11.25 25.40 13.53
CA ASN A 9 -12.00 26.62 13.21
C ASN A 9 -11.89 27.69 14.32
N PRO A 10 -11.41 28.92 14.05
CA PRO A 10 -10.98 29.85 15.10
C PRO A 10 -12.09 30.61 15.86
N LYS A 11 -13.40 30.44 15.58
CA LYS A 11 -14.45 31.27 16.22
C LYS A 11 -15.81 30.66 16.58
N THR A 12 -16.14 29.40 16.29
CA THR A 12 -17.48 28.87 16.63
C THR A 12 -17.42 27.39 16.98
N VAL A 13 -17.25 27.08 18.25
CA VAL A 13 -17.62 25.77 18.78
C VAL A 13 -18.90 25.98 19.57
N ASN A 14 -20.03 25.54 19.03
CA ASN A 14 -21.28 25.49 19.78
C ASN A 14 -21.35 24.13 20.49
N PHE A 15 -21.35 24.16 21.82
CA PHE A 15 -21.16 22.98 22.66
C PHE A 15 -22.44 22.11 22.80
N ASP A 16 -23.60 22.62 22.37
CA ASP A 16 -24.90 21.95 22.54
C ASP A 16 -25.18 20.80 21.55
N ALA A 17 -24.27 20.51 20.61
CA ALA A 17 -24.44 19.47 19.59
C ALA A 17 -23.69 18.14 19.90
N MET A 18 -23.22 17.94 21.13
CA MET A 18 -22.61 16.67 21.55
C MET A 18 -23.69 15.63 21.87
N PRO A 19 -23.74 14.46 21.20
CA PRO A 19 -24.59 13.38 21.64
C PRO A 19 -24.02 12.82 22.95
N SER A 20 -24.82 12.93 24.00
CA SER A 20 -24.53 12.35 25.31
C SER A 20 -24.30 10.85 25.20
N SER A 21 -23.16 10.38 25.71
CA SER A 21 -22.74 8.97 25.88
C SER A 21 -22.28 8.21 24.63
N GLY A 22 -20.97 8.19 24.42
CA GLY A 22 -20.33 7.27 23.47
C GLY A 22 -18.84 7.58 23.35
N VAL A 23 -17.99 6.56 23.46
CA VAL A 23 -16.54 6.68 23.17
C VAL A 23 -16.41 7.27 21.76
N PRO A 24 -15.64 8.36 21.55
CA PRO A 24 -15.57 8.99 20.23
C PRO A 24 -15.07 7.97 19.22
N SER A 25 -15.93 7.58 18.28
CA SER A 25 -15.64 6.60 17.24
C SER A 25 -14.60 7.18 16.30
N LEU A 26 -13.56 6.42 15.99
CA LEU A 26 -12.54 6.80 15.03
C LEU A 26 -13.17 7.11 13.67
N THR A 27 -12.99 8.33 13.17
CA THR A 27 -13.47 8.70 11.83
C THR A 27 -12.35 8.59 10.80
N ALA A 28 -12.72 8.50 9.51
CA ALA A 28 -11.76 8.53 8.41
C ALA A 28 -10.91 9.82 8.40
N ALA A 29 -11.47 10.95 8.86
CA ALA A 29 -10.75 12.21 8.99
C ALA A 29 -9.62 12.10 10.03
N ASP A 30 -9.87 11.45 11.17
CA ASP A 30 -8.86 11.23 12.19
C ASP A 30 -7.71 10.37 11.67
N VAL A 31 -8.01 9.33 10.88
CA VAL A 31 -6.99 8.47 10.26
C VAL A 31 -6.15 9.26 9.25
N CYS A 32 -6.76 10.07 8.39
CA CYS A 32 -6.04 10.92 7.43
C CYS A 32 -5.12 11.92 8.13
N ILE A 33 -5.58 12.53 9.22
CA ILE A 33 -4.76 13.42 10.04
C ILE A 33 -3.59 12.62 10.65
N MET A 34 -3.82 11.45 11.23
CA MET A 34 -2.74 10.64 11.79
C MET A 34 -1.73 10.18 10.75
N MET A 35 -2.17 9.83 9.53
CA MET A 35 -1.27 9.53 8.41
C MET A 35 -0.33 10.70 8.11
N SER A 36 -0.83 11.94 8.13
CA SER A 36 0.01 13.12 7.90
C SER A 36 1.12 13.29 8.96
N TYR A 37 0.92 12.76 10.17
CA TYR A 37 1.89 12.80 11.28
C TYR A 37 2.68 11.50 11.46
N ALA A 38 2.35 10.44 10.72
CA ALA A 38 2.95 9.11 10.88
C ALA A 38 4.37 8.98 10.30
N GLN A 39 4.90 10.01 9.63
CA GLN A 39 6.24 10.00 9.01
C GLN A 39 6.45 8.75 8.13
N LEU A 40 5.49 8.53 7.22
CA LEU A 40 5.53 7.44 6.26
C LEU A 40 6.64 7.69 5.23
N SER A 41 7.34 6.64 4.84
CA SER A 41 8.23 6.71 3.68
C SER A 41 7.41 6.91 2.40
N PRO A 42 8.00 7.45 1.30
CA PRO A 42 7.29 7.56 0.04
C PRO A 42 6.72 6.24 -0.46
N LEU A 43 7.40 5.11 -0.20
CA LEU A 43 6.90 3.78 -0.54
C LEU A 43 5.66 3.43 0.28
N GLN A 44 5.72 3.63 1.60
CA GLN A 44 4.61 3.34 2.52
C GLN A 44 3.35 4.14 2.16
N ASP A 45 3.51 5.46 1.94
CA ASP A 45 2.40 6.34 1.56
C ASP A 45 1.74 5.88 0.25
N ASN A 46 2.54 5.55 -0.77
CA ASN A 46 2.00 5.06 -2.05
C ASN A 46 1.32 3.69 -1.93
N LEU A 47 1.89 2.75 -1.17
CA LEU A 47 1.26 1.44 -0.94
C LEU A 47 -0.09 1.57 -0.23
N ILE A 48 -0.19 2.44 0.79
CA ILE A 48 -1.44 2.72 1.48
C ILE A 48 -2.46 3.37 0.55
N ARG A 49 -2.06 4.37 -0.25
CA ARG A 49 -2.96 5.00 -1.24
C ARG A 49 -3.51 3.99 -2.24
N LEU A 50 -2.65 3.12 -2.76
CA LEU A 50 -3.03 2.09 -3.72
C LEU A 50 -3.99 1.08 -3.10
N LYS A 51 -3.74 0.64 -1.86
CA LYS A 51 -4.50 -0.42 -1.21
C LYS A 51 -5.80 0.06 -0.56
N CYS A 52 -5.78 1.22 0.08
CA CYS A 52 -6.85 1.70 0.95
C CYS A 52 -7.67 2.85 0.35
N PHE A 53 -7.08 3.68 -0.52
CA PHE A 53 -7.73 4.90 -1.05
C PHE A 53 -8.19 4.78 -2.50
N GLY A 54 -8.22 3.57 -3.05
CA GLY A 54 -8.71 3.34 -4.42
C GLY A 54 -7.82 3.94 -5.51
N ALA A 55 -6.57 4.28 -5.21
CA ALA A 55 -5.64 4.82 -6.20
C ALA A 55 -5.08 3.73 -7.16
N ASN A 56 -5.59 2.50 -7.11
CA ASN A 56 -5.15 1.32 -7.86
C ASN A 56 -5.67 1.24 -9.32
N SER A 57 -5.79 2.40 -9.99
CA SER A 57 -6.02 2.43 -11.43
C SER A 57 -4.87 1.73 -12.17
N THR A 58 -5.15 1.16 -13.34
CA THR A 58 -4.10 0.48 -14.15
C THR A 58 -2.96 1.44 -14.48
N GLU A 59 -3.27 2.69 -14.82
CA GLU A 59 -2.30 3.73 -15.12
C GLU A 59 -1.39 4.04 -13.91
N ASN A 60 -1.98 4.17 -12.71
CA ASN A 60 -1.19 4.45 -11.50
C ASN A 60 -0.28 3.28 -11.14
N ILE A 61 -0.76 2.04 -11.30
CA ILE A 61 0.05 0.84 -11.07
C ILE A 61 1.25 0.82 -12.03
N GLU A 62 1.05 1.09 -13.32
CA GLU A 62 2.14 1.10 -14.31
C GLU A 62 3.16 2.21 -14.05
N LYS A 63 2.69 3.42 -13.71
CA LYS A 63 3.58 4.53 -13.32
C LYS A 63 4.40 4.17 -12.09
N PHE A 64 3.75 3.62 -11.06
CA PHE A 64 4.44 3.27 -9.82
C PHE A 64 5.39 2.08 -10.01
N ALA A 65 5.01 1.08 -10.79
CA ALA A 65 5.89 -0.04 -11.15
C ALA A 65 7.17 0.44 -11.84
N SER A 66 7.06 1.42 -12.74
CA SER A 66 8.20 2.01 -13.44
C SER A 66 9.16 2.73 -12.50
N VAL A 67 8.63 3.44 -11.50
CA VAL A 67 9.44 4.10 -10.47
C VAL A 67 10.11 3.07 -9.56
N LEU A 68 9.38 2.04 -9.13
CA LEU A 68 9.89 0.99 -8.25
C LEU A 68 10.91 0.08 -8.93
N LEU A 69 10.90 -0.01 -10.26
CA LEU A 69 11.93 -0.71 -11.01
C LEU A 69 13.34 -0.31 -10.55
N ILE A 70 13.56 1.00 -10.35
CA ILE A 70 14.85 1.56 -9.92
C ILE A 70 15.24 1.02 -8.53
N LYS A 71 14.27 0.85 -7.61
CA LYS A 71 14.51 0.31 -6.26
C LYS A 71 14.96 -1.16 -6.31
N TYR A 72 14.40 -1.98 -7.19
CA TYR A 72 14.65 -3.43 -7.22
C TYR A 72 15.69 -3.86 -8.27
N GLN A 73 16.13 -2.95 -9.14
CA GLN A 73 17.02 -3.25 -10.27
C GLN A 73 18.30 -3.96 -9.82
N ASP A 74 18.98 -3.44 -8.80
CA ASP A 74 20.22 -4.04 -8.29
C ASP A 74 19.99 -5.43 -7.72
N GLN A 75 18.88 -5.64 -7.00
CA GLN A 75 18.52 -6.94 -6.45
C GLN A 75 18.22 -7.96 -7.55
N PHE A 76 17.59 -7.54 -8.64
CA PHE A 76 17.32 -8.42 -9.79
C PHE A 76 18.59 -8.76 -10.55
N ASN A 77 19.48 -7.78 -10.75
CA ASN A 77 20.78 -7.99 -11.38
C ASN A 77 21.65 -8.96 -10.58
N GLN A 78 21.71 -8.81 -9.25
CA GLN A 78 22.45 -9.73 -8.36
C GLN A 78 21.93 -11.17 -8.38
N LYS A 79 20.68 -11.37 -8.80
CA LYS A 79 20.04 -12.69 -8.91
C LYS A 79 19.99 -13.20 -10.36
N ASP A 80 20.75 -12.58 -11.27
CA ASP A 80 20.83 -12.90 -12.69
C ASP A 80 19.47 -12.94 -13.42
N LEU A 81 18.50 -12.16 -12.95
CA LEU A 81 17.22 -12.02 -13.64
C LEU A 81 17.39 -11.13 -14.85
N SER A 82 17.01 -11.60 -16.04
CA SER A 82 17.05 -10.81 -17.26
C SER A 82 16.20 -9.54 -17.14
N SER A 83 16.73 -8.41 -17.63
CA SER A 83 16.09 -7.08 -17.57
C SER A 83 14.71 -7.04 -18.22
N ILE A 84 14.45 -7.89 -19.21
CA ILE A 84 13.15 -8.01 -19.88
C ILE A 84 12.02 -8.41 -18.90
N TYR A 85 12.37 -9.02 -17.78
CA TYR A 85 11.42 -9.52 -16.78
C TYR A 85 11.19 -8.55 -15.61
N HIS A 86 12.07 -7.56 -15.41
CA HIS A 86 12.07 -6.75 -14.19
C HIS A 86 10.76 -6.00 -14.00
N LEU A 87 10.28 -5.31 -15.04
CA LEU A 87 9.03 -4.54 -14.96
C LEU A 87 7.83 -5.47 -14.70
N ALA A 88 7.78 -6.62 -15.38
CA ALA A 88 6.70 -7.57 -15.20
C ALA A 88 6.65 -8.12 -13.76
N VAL A 89 7.80 -8.39 -13.15
CA VAL A 89 7.87 -8.82 -11.74
C VAL A 89 7.24 -7.78 -10.81
N VAL A 90 7.69 -6.53 -10.90
CA VAL A 90 7.21 -5.44 -10.03
C VAL A 90 5.74 -5.15 -10.25
N ARG A 91 5.31 -5.10 -11.52
CA ARG A 91 3.90 -4.86 -11.88
C ARG A 91 2.98 -5.94 -11.35
N VAL A 92 3.33 -7.22 -11.55
CA VAL A 92 2.50 -8.34 -11.08
C VAL A 92 2.40 -8.31 -9.56
N ALA A 93 3.51 -8.07 -8.86
CA ALA A 93 3.51 -7.94 -7.40
C ALA A 93 2.59 -6.79 -6.92
N LEU A 94 2.60 -5.63 -7.60
CA LEU A 94 1.70 -4.52 -7.26
C LEU A 94 0.22 -4.88 -7.48
N ILE A 95 -0.10 -5.52 -8.61
CA ILE A 95 -1.47 -5.97 -8.90
C ILE A 95 -1.95 -6.95 -7.82
N GLU A 96 -1.12 -7.93 -7.48
CA GLU A 96 -1.42 -8.91 -6.42
C GLU A 96 -1.49 -8.28 -5.03
N PHE A 97 -0.85 -7.13 -4.82
CA PHE A 97 -0.89 -6.42 -3.53
C PHE A 97 -2.18 -5.60 -3.34
N CYS A 98 -2.66 -4.91 -4.40
CA CYS A 98 -3.70 -3.88 -4.27
C CYS A 98 -4.96 -4.08 -5.12
N LYS A 99 -5.02 -5.05 -6.05
CA LYS A 99 -6.13 -5.20 -7.01
C LYS A 99 -6.80 -6.58 -7.01
N VAL A 100 -6.41 -7.45 -6.10
CA VAL A 100 -6.98 -8.80 -5.99
C VAL A 100 -7.99 -8.89 -4.84
N PRO A 101 -9.03 -9.75 -4.95
CA PRO A 101 -9.94 -10.00 -3.85
C PRO A 101 -9.22 -10.72 -2.69
N ALA A 102 -9.77 -10.61 -1.49
CA ALA A 102 -9.16 -11.19 -0.27
C ALA A 102 -8.95 -12.72 -0.33
N ASN A 103 -9.72 -13.43 -1.16
CA ASN A 103 -9.61 -14.87 -1.37
C ASN A 103 -8.73 -15.26 -2.57
N TYR A 104 -8.07 -14.31 -3.21
CA TYR A 104 -7.17 -14.58 -4.34
C TYR A 104 -6.01 -15.47 -3.90
N LYS A 105 -5.73 -16.50 -4.72
CA LYS A 105 -4.56 -17.36 -4.57
C LYS A 105 -3.69 -17.18 -5.81
N PRO A 106 -2.44 -16.71 -5.66
CA PRO A 106 -1.52 -16.63 -6.79
C PRO A 106 -1.31 -18.01 -7.42
N THR A 107 -1.50 -18.10 -8.73
CA THR A 107 -1.20 -19.28 -9.52
C THR A 107 -0.28 -18.90 -10.67
N GLU A 108 0.49 -19.84 -11.19
CA GLU A 108 1.34 -19.58 -12.36
C GLU A 108 0.51 -19.11 -13.56
N ARG A 109 -0.70 -19.67 -13.74
CA ARG A 109 -1.67 -19.27 -14.76
C ARG A 109 -2.20 -17.85 -14.60
N SER A 110 -2.55 -17.42 -13.37
CA SER A 110 -2.99 -16.04 -13.16
C SER A 110 -1.84 -15.06 -13.40
N ARG A 111 -0.63 -15.40 -12.97
CA ARG A 111 0.57 -14.59 -13.20
C ARG A 111 1.01 -14.57 -14.66
N GLU A 112 0.74 -15.61 -15.45
CA GLU A 112 0.93 -15.60 -16.91
C GLU A 112 0.07 -14.50 -17.55
N VAL A 113 -1.22 -14.46 -17.21
CA VAL A 113 -2.15 -13.43 -17.71
C VAL A 113 -1.70 -12.02 -17.32
N LEU A 114 -1.22 -11.83 -16.08
CA LEU A 114 -0.80 -10.51 -15.58
C LEU A 114 0.57 -10.06 -16.11
N SER A 115 1.50 -11.01 -16.29
CA SER A 115 2.87 -10.71 -16.72
C SER A 115 2.99 -10.57 -18.24
N GLY A 116 2.13 -11.25 -19.00
CA GLY A 116 2.26 -11.38 -20.46
C GLY A 116 3.31 -12.41 -20.89
N PHE A 117 3.89 -13.16 -19.95
CA PHE A 117 4.83 -14.24 -20.21
C PHE A 117 4.20 -15.60 -19.95
N SER A 118 4.65 -16.62 -20.68
CA SER A 118 4.13 -17.98 -20.54
C SER A 118 4.20 -18.52 -19.10
N ASP A 119 3.28 -19.41 -18.74
CA ASP A 119 3.28 -20.12 -17.45
C ASP A 119 4.66 -20.76 -17.12
N SER A 120 5.34 -21.29 -18.13
CA SER A 120 6.67 -21.88 -18.00
C SER A 120 7.72 -20.83 -17.59
N THR A 121 7.66 -19.64 -18.18
CA THR A 121 8.54 -18.51 -17.83
C THR A 121 8.26 -18.02 -16.42
N VAL A 122 6.97 -17.90 -16.06
CA VAL A 122 6.54 -17.51 -14.72
C VAL A 122 7.11 -18.49 -13.69
N ARG A 123 6.90 -19.79 -13.90
CA ARG A 123 7.33 -20.85 -12.98
C ARG A 123 8.85 -20.89 -12.80
N LYS A 124 9.61 -20.79 -13.90
CA LYS A 124 11.07 -20.95 -13.88
C LYS A 124 11.79 -19.70 -13.40
N TYR A 125 11.30 -18.52 -13.80
CA TYR A 125 12.02 -17.27 -13.60
C TYR A 125 11.25 -16.32 -12.68
N LEU A 126 9.99 -16.00 -12.96
CA LEU A 126 9.36 -14.83 -12.33
C LEU A 126 8.85 -15.09 -10.90
N LYS A 127 8.34 -16.30 -10.63
CA LYS A 127 7.59 -16.63 -9.40
C LYS A 127 8.31 -16.19 -8.14
N LYS A 128 9.56 -16.61 -7.96
CA LYS A 128 10.36 -16.30 -6.78
C LYS A 128 10.61 -14.81 -6.59
N HIS A 129 10.75 -14.05 -7.67
CA HIS A 129 10.97 -12.60 -7.59
C HIS A 129 9.67 -11.85 -7.33
N ILE A 130 8.55 -12.28 -7.92
CA ILE A 130 7.22 -11.72 -7.63
C ILE A 130 6.92 -11.91 -6.14
N ASP A 131 7.13 -13.12 -5.61
CA ASP A 131 6.90 -13.43 -4.20
C ASP A 131 7.78 -12.54 -3.29
N ALA A 132 9.07 -12.40 -3.61
CA ALA A 132 9.98 -11.57 -2.83
C ALA A 132 9.60 -10.08 -2.81
N VAL A 133 9.19 -9.51 -3.96
CA VAL A 133 8.74 -8.11 -4.03
C VAL A 133 7.40 -7.93 -3.32
N LEU A 134 6.49 -8.89 -3.47
CA LEU A 134 5.20 -8.86 -2.80
C LEU A 134 5.36 -8.93 -1.27
N ASP A 135 6.31 -9.72 -0.77
CA ASP A 135 6.60 -9.80 0.66
C ASP A 135 7.25 -8.50 1.18
N ASP A 136 8.11 -7.84 0.40
CA ASP A 136 8.62 -6.49 0.72
C ASP A 136 7.48 -5.46 0.80
N PHE A 137 6.53 -5.51 -0.13
CA PHE A 137 5.35 -4.62 -0.08
C PHE A 137 4.48 -4.85 1.15
N LYS A 138 4.24 -6.11 1.53
CA LYS A 138 3.49 -6.43 2.75
C LYS A 138 4.22 -5.92 3.98
N HIS A 139 5.53 -6.16 4.07
CA HIS A 139 6.33 -5.73 5.20
C HIS A 139 6.33 -4.19 5.34
N GLU A 140 6.58 -3.47 4.25
CA GLU A 140 6.54 -2.00 4.26
C GLU A 140 5.15 -1.46 4.59
N TYR A 141 4.10 -2.11 4.08
CA TYR A 141 2.72 -1.76 4.40
C TYR A 141 2.40 -1.97 5.88
N GLU A 142 2.79 -3.10 6.47
CA GLU A 142 2.62 -3.39 7.90
C GLU A 142 3.36 -2.37 8.78
N LEU A 143 4.61 -2.02 8.43
CA LEU A 143 5.35 -0.96 9.10
C LEU A 143 4.65 0.40 8.98
N GLY A 144 4.06 0.70 7.82
CA GLY A 144 3.25 1.89 7.61
C GLY A 144 2.01 1.93 8.49
N GLU A 145 1.28 0.81 8.56
CA GLU A 145 0.13 0.65 9.45
C GLU A 145 0.53 0.83 10.92
N GLU A 146 1.61 0.21 11.36
CA GLU A 146 2.11 0.33 12.74
C GLU A 146 2.40 1.80 13.09
N LYS A 147 3.05 2.55 12.19
CA LYS A 147 3.29 3.99 12.39
C LYS A 147 1.99 4.79 12.53
N ILE A 148 0.99 4.50 11.71
CA ILE A 148 -0.33 5.15 11.78
C ILE A 148 -1.02 4.81 13.10
N PHE A 149 -1.05 3.54 13.48
CA PHE A 149 -1.63 3.08 14.74
C PHE A 149 -0.92 3.69 15.95
N ASN A 150 0.41 3.77 15.93
CA ASN A 150 1.17 4.42 16.98
C ASN A 150 0.76 5.89 17.17
N GLN A 151 0.50 6.64 16.09
CA GLN A 151 -0.02 8.01 16.20
C GLN A 151 -1.47 8.07 16.69
N LEU A 152 -2.30 7.11 16.28
CA LEU A 152 -3.68 6.98 16.77
C LEU A 152 -3.72 6.73 18.28
N TYR A 153 -2.85 5.85 18.79
CA TYR A 153 -2.79 5.50 20.22
C TYR A 153 -2.10 6.57 21.07
N LYS A 154 -1.13 7.31 20.53
CA LYS A 154 -0.58 8.52 21.19
C LYS A 154 -1.64 9.61 21.42
N SER A 155 -2.72 9.58 20.62
CA SER A 155 -3.80 10.57 20.66
C SER A 155 -4.96 10.19 21.60
N LYS A 156 -4.89 9.02 22.25
CA LYS A 156 -5.80 8.60 23.33
C LYS A 156 -5.22 8.98 24.68
#